data_AF-A0A0G9M8Z1-F1
#
_entry.id   AF-A0A0G9M8Z1-F1
#
_cell.length_a   1.000
_cell.length_b   1.000
_cell.length_c   1.000
_cell.angle_alpha   90.00
_cell.angle_beta   90.00
_cell.angle_gamma   90.00
#
_symmetry.space_group_name_H-M   'P 1'
#
loop_
_entity.id
_entity.type
_entity.pdbx_description
1 polymer ?
#
loop_
_entity_poly.entity_id
_entity_poly.type
_entity_poly.pdbx_seq_one_letter_code
_entity_poly.pdbx_strand_id
1 'polypeptide(L)'
;MRTTKSKKPITVVSVCVAAVACAVGAYRFVYLPLRPADVSHARISINATGKFDESQIDGAVKADLARLKSWNGCRVDAVRYDAKRSATLLAAERDVTASGGSSSISTAIDEYGMDNVIYLSNDISCRAGSQNSSQDGWGSWYAWNPGSARAEHGWIFIDEGY
;
A
#
# COMPACT_ATOMS: atom_id res chain seq x y z
N MET A 1 40.10 -57.19 8.43
CA MET A 1 38.92 -56.57 9.06
C MET A 1 38.71 -55.20 8.41
N ARG A 2 37.71 -55.04 7.53
CA ARG A 2 37.50 -53.82 6.73
C ARG A 2 36.35 -53.04 7.38
N THR A 3 36.67 -51.96 8.09
CA THR A 3 35.67 -51.10 8.72
C THR A 3 34.98 -50.24 7.65
N THR A 4 33.72 -50.55 7.35
CA THR A 4 32.88 -49.69 6.52
C THR A 4 32.52 -48.44 7.31
N LYS A 5 33.21 -47.32 7.03
CA LYS A 5 32.81 -45.99 7.51
C LYS A 5 31.35 -45.74 7.10
N SER A 6 30.46 -45.67 8.09
CA SER A 6 29.05 -45.32 7.90
C SER A 6 28.94 -43.95 7.23
N LYS A 7 28.60 -43.91 5.94
CA LYS A 7 28.37 -42.67 5.16
C LYS A 7 27.09 -41.91 5.59
N LYS A 8 26.35 -42.43 6.56
CA LYS A 8 25.01 -41.96 6.94
C LYS A 8 24.94 -40.52 7.50
N PRO A 9 25.89 -40.01 8.32
CA PRO A 9 25.70 -38.68 8.92
C PRO A 9 25.88 -37.54 7.91
N ILE A 10 26.80 -37.68 6.95
CA ILE A 10 27.06 -36.64 5.93
C ILE A 10 25.90 -36.55 4.94
N THR A 11 25.32 -37.68 4.54
CA THR A 11 24.17 -37.70 3.63
C THR A 11 22.92 -37.09 4.29
N VAL A 12 22.67 -37.38 5.58
CA VAL A 12 21.53 -36.79 6.32
C VAL A 12 21.70 -35.27 6.48
N VAL A 13 22.88 -34.81 6.89
CA VAL A 13 23.16 -33.37 7.02
C VAL A 13 23.03 -32.65 5.67
N SER A 14 23.54 -33.24 4.59
CA SER A 14 23.43 -32.67 3.25
C SER A 14 21.98 -32.57 2.76
N VAL A 15 21.16 -33.59 3.02
CA VAL A 15 19.73 -33.58 2.67
C VAL A 15 18.98 -32.53 3.50
N CYS A 16 19.27 -32.39 4.79
CA CYS A 16 18.68 -31.36 5.64
C CYS A 16 19.02 -29.94 5.13
N VAL A 17 20.28 -29.69 4.75
CA VAL A 17 20.70 -28.39 4.20
C VAL A 17 20.01 -28.10 2.88
N ALA A 18 19.92 -29.09 1.98
CA ALA A 18 19.22 -28.93 0.71
C ALA A 18 17.72 -28.63 0.92
N ALA A 19 17.06 -29.34 1.83
CA ALA A 19 15.66 -29.11 2.16
C ALA A 19 15.42 -27.70 2.74
N VAL A 20 16.29 -27.23 3.63
CA VAL A 20 16.22 -25.86 4.17
C VAL A 20 16.44 -24.82 3.06
N ALA A 21 17.42 -25.03 2.18
CA ALA A 21 17.65 -24.13 1.05
C ALA A 21 16.45 -24.06 0.11
N CYS A 22 15.81 -25.19 -0.20
CA CYS A 22 14.57 -25.23 -0.99
C CYS A 22 13.41 -24.52 -0.28
N ALA A 23 13.23 -24.72 1.03
CA ALA A 23 12.19 -24.06 1.80
C ALA A 23 12.40 -22.54 1.85
N VAL A 24 13.63 -22.09 2.09
CA VAL A 24 13.98 -20.66 2.07
C VAL A 24 13.78 -20.08 0.69
N GLY A 25 14.19 -20.80 -0.36
CA GLY A 25 13.99 -20.40 -1.76
C GLY A 25 12.51 -20.25 -2.11
N ALA A 26 11.68 -21.25 -1.81
CA ALA A 26 10.24 -21.21 -2.03
C ALA A 26 9.59 -20.07 -1.23
N TYR A 27 9.98 -19.87 0.03
CA TYR A 27 9.47 -18.78 0.83
C TYR A 27 9.81 -17.40 0.23
N ARG A 28 11.08 -17.18 -0.13
CA ARG A 28 11.57 -15.88 -0.61
C ARG A 28 11.16 -15.52 -2.04
N PHE A 29 11.14 -16.50 -2.94
CA PHE A 29 10.97 -16.27 -4.37
C PHE A 29 9.59 -16.65 -4.88
N VAL A 30 8.79 -17.41 -4.13
CA VAL A 30 7.43 -17.82 -4.53
C VAL A 30 6.39 -17.24 -3.59
N TYR A 31 6.50 -17.52 -2.28
CA TYR A 31 5.46 -17.10 -1.34
C TYR A 31 5.46 -15.59 -1.08
N LEU A 32 6.62 -15.00 -0.74
CA LEU A 32 6.69 -13.57 -0.42
C LEU A 32 6.24 -12.68 -1.59
N PRO A 33 6.60 -12.91 -2.86
CA PRO A 33 6.12 -12.08 -3.96
C PRO A 33 4.63 -12.23 -4.28
N LEU A 34 4.01 -13.36 -3.91
CA LEU A 34 2.62 -13.66 -4.25
C LEU A 34 1.63 -13.39 -3.11
N ARG A 35 2.09 -13.28 -1.86
CA ARG A 35 1.20 -13.00 -0.74
C ARG A 35 0.65 -11.57 -0.87
N PRO A 36 -0.63 -11.33 -0.52
CA PRO A 36 -1.18 -9.99 -0.42
C PRO A 36 -0.34 -9.10 0.49
N ALA A 37 -0.41 -7.78 0.29
CA ALA A 37 0.31 -6.85 1.14
C ALA A 37 -0.07 -7.04 2.61
N ASP A 38 0.93 -7.02 3.49
CA ASP A 38 0.67 -6.99 4.92
C ASP A 38 0.22 -5.58 5.34
N VAL A 39 -1.08 -5.46 5.64
CA VAL A 39 -1.71 -4.23 6.14
C VAL A 39 -2.02 -4.29 7.64
N SER A 40 -1.80 -5.45 8.28
CA SER A 40 -2.24 -5.69 9.66
C SER A 40 -1.47 -4.89 10.71
N HIS A 41 -0.29 -4.39 10.35
CA HIS A 41 0.59 -3.59 11.21
C HIS A 41 0.73 -2.14 10.72
N ALA A 42 -0.13 -1.70 9.79
CA ALA A 42 -0.09 -0.33 9.29
C ALA A 42 -0.38 0.66 10.42
N ARG A 43 0.51 1.63 10.62
CA ARG A 43 0.29 2.71 11.58
C ARG A 43 -0.61 3.77 10.97
N ILE A 44 -1.73 4.06 11.62
CA ILE A 44 -2.68 5.06 11.14
C ILE A 44 -2.43 6.36 11.90
N SER A 45 -2.24 7.46 11.17
CA SER A 45 -2.07 8.79 11.74
C SER A 45 -3.03 9.76 11.07
N ILE A 46 -3.97 10.30 11.85
CA ILE A 46 -4.97 11.27 11.39
C ILE A 46 -4.61 12.59 12.05
N ASN A 47 -4.03 13.51 11.28
CA ASN A 47 -3.66 14.84 11.75
C ASN A 47 -4.72 15.85 11.33
N ALA A 48 -5.59 16.18 12.30
CA ALA A 48 -6.78 17.01 12.19
C ALA A 48 -7.90 16.44 11.32
N THR A 49 -9.12 16.44 11.87
CA THR A 49 -10.36 16.28 11.12
C THR A 49 -10.82 17.68 10.73
N GLY A 50 -10.61 18.04 9.47
CA GLY A 50 -11.08 19.31 8.92
C GLY A 50 -12.56 19.21 8.56
N LYS A 51 -12.82 19.05 7.26
CA LYS A 51 -14.17 18.97 6.66
C LYS A 51 -14.88 17.62 6.82
N PHE A 52 -14.12 16.57 7.13
CA PHE A 52 -14.63 15.21 7.33
C PHE A 52 -14.48 14.81 8.78
N ASP A 53 -15.48 14.08 9.29
CA ASP A 53 -15.38 13.48 10.60
C ASP A 53 -14.41 12.28 10.62
N GLU A 54 -14.05 11.83 11.82
CA GLU A 54 -13.11 10.73 12.01
C GLU A 54 -13.60 9.42 11.37
N SER A 55 -14.91 9.17 11.37
CA SER A 55 -15.49 7.95 10.80
C SER A 55 -15.40 7.94 9.27
N GLN A 56 -15.54 9.11 8.65
CA GLN A 56 -15.35 9.28 7.22
C GLN A 56 -13.87 9.07 6.84
N ILE A 57 -12.94 9.64 7.59
CA ILE A 57 -11.50 9.42 7.33
C ILE A 57 -11.09 7.96 7.59
N ASP A 58 -11.62 7.32 8.62
CA ASP A 58 -11.44 5.88 8.86
C ASP A 58 -11.97 5.04 7.69
N GLY A 59 -13.10 5.43 7.10
CA GLY A 59 -13.62 4.85 5.86
C GLY A 59 -12.61 4.96 4.70
N ALA A 60 -11.95 6.12 4.53
CA ALA A 60 -10.96 6.31 3.49
C ALA A 60 -9.73 5.42 3.70
N VAL A 61 -9.26 5.36 4.95
CA VAL A 61 -8.13 4.51 5.34
C VAL A 61 -8.47 3.04 5.08
N LYS A 62 -9.68 2.58 5.39
CA LYS A 62 -10.12 1.22 5.10
C LYS A 62 -10.16 0.91 3.61
N ALA A 63 -10.72 1.82 2.80
CA ALA A 63 -10.72 1.69 1.35
C ALA A 63 -9.29 1.60 0.79
N ASP A 64 -8.38 2.43 1.31
CA ASP A 64 -6.99 2.45 0.87
C ASP A 64 -6.23 1.18 1.27
N LEU A 65 -6.39 0.72 2.51
CA LEU A 65 -5.80 -0.55 2.94
C LEU A 65 -6.36 -1.75 2.17
N ALA A 66 -7.66 -1.76 1.84
CA ALA A 66 -8.27 -2.81 1.03
C ALA A 66 -7.65 -2.86 -0.37
N ARG A 67 -7.46 -1.69 -1.00
CA ARG A 67 -6.79 -1.55 -2.29
C ARG A 67 -5.32 -1.97 -2.24
N LEU A 68 -4.58 -1.49 -1.24
CA LEU A 68 -3.14 -1.77 -1.07
C LEU A 68 -2.84 -3.25 -0.83
N LYS A 69 -3.81 -4.08 -0.40
CA LYS A 69 -3.61 -5.54 -0.35
C LYS A 69 -3.21 -6.15 -1.70
N SER A 70 -3.56 -5.52 -2.82
CA SER A 70 -3.15 -5.96 -4.16
C SER A 70 -1.65 -5.77 -4.44
N TRP A 71 -0.93 -5.00 -3.61
CA TRP A 71 0.52 -4.79 -3.71
C TRP A 71 1.27 -6.00 -3.14
N ASN A 72 1.20 -7.11 -3.87
CA ASN A 72 1.72 -8.39 -3.41
C ASN A 72 3.22 -8.31 -3.05
N GLY A 73 3.57 -8.95 -1.94
CA GLY A 73 4.92 -8.93 -1.38
C GLY A 73 5.36 -7.62 -0.73
N CYS A 74 4.45 -6.67 -0.60
CA CYS A 74 4.66 -5.45 0.17
C CYS A 74 4.08 -5.54 1.59
N ARG A 75 4.44 -4.54 2.38
CA ARG A 75 3.88 -4.25 3.70
C ARG A 75 3.58 -2.76 3.73
N VAL A 76 2.39 -2.41 4.20
CA VAL A 76 2.03 -1.02 4.46
C VAL A 76 2.49 -0.70 5.89
N ASP A 77 3.44 0.21 6.02
CA ASP A 77 4.05 0.61 7.29
C ASP A 77 3.26 1.74 7.97
N ALA A 78 2.66 2.63 7.18
CA ALA A 78 1.82 3.70 7.67
C ALA A 78 0.84 4.21 6.60
N VAL A 79 -0.33 4.65 7.05
CA VAL A 79 -1.28 5.46 6.27
C VAL A 79 -1.52 6.74 7.05
N ARG A 80 -1.38 7.89 6.39
CA ARG A 80 -1.50 9.20 7.02
C ARG A 80 -2.51 10.06 6.29
N TYR A 81 -3.40 10.66 7.05
CA TYR A 81 -4.22 11.78 6.62
C TYR A 81 -3.75 13.05 7.34
N ASP A 82 -3.52 14.11 6.58
CA ASP A 82 -3.28 15.45 7.11
C ASP A 82 -4.14 16.44 6.33
N ALA A 83 -5.12 17.03 7.01
CA ALA A 83 -6.11 17.89 6.35
C ALA A 83 -5.46 19.12 5.70
N LYS A 84 -4.43 19.70 6.33
CA LYS A 84 -3.74 20.88 5.81
C LYS A 84 -2.94 20.53 4.55
N ARG A 85 -2.18 19.43 4.59
CA ARG A 85 -1.44 18.93 3.42
C ARG A 85 -2.38 18.58 2.28
N SER A 86 -3.48 17.89 2.55
CA SER A 86 -4.48 17.56 1.53
C SER A 86 -5.05 18.82 0.88
N ALA A 87 -5.38 19.85 1.65
CA ALA A 87 -5.87 21.11 1.11
C ALA A 87 -4.82 21.83 0.25
N THR A 88 -3.55 21.84 0.68
CA THR A 88 -2.46 22.43 -0.10
C THR A 88 -2.25 21.73 -1.44
N LEU A 89 -2.28 20.40 -1.48
CA LEU A 89 -2.13 19.66 -2.73
C LEU A 89 -3.32 19.86 -3.67
N LEU A 90 -4.54 19.91 -3.15
CA LEU A 90 -5.74 20.21 -3.95
C LEU A 90 -5.72 21.61 -4.54
N ALA A 91 -5.24 22.60 -3.79
CA ALA A 91 -5.06 23.96 -4.30
C ALA A 91 -4.02 23.99 -5.44
N ALA A 92 -2.90 23.28 -5.28
CA ALA A 92 -1.87 23.18 -6.32
C ALA A 92 -2.40 22.52 -7.61
N GLU A 93 -3.19 21.46 -7.50
CA GLU A 93 -3.85 20.81 -8.67
C GLU A 93 -4.78 21.79 -9.40
N ARG A 94 -5.49 22.65 -8.68
CA ARG A 94 -6.34 23.68 -9.28
C ARG A 94 -5.54 24.76 -9.99
N ASP A 95 -4.41 25.17 -9.44
CA ASP A 95 -3.52 26.14 -10.10
C ASP A 95 -2.96 25.56 -11.41
N VAL A 96 -2.56 24.28 -11.43
CA VAL A 96 -2.12 23.57 -12.64
C VAL A 96 -3.24 23.50 -13.67
N THR A 97 -4.46 23.17 -13.24
CA THR A 97 -5.63 23.11 -14.12
C THR A 97 -5.97 24.48 -14.73
N ALA A 98 -5.89 25.55 -13.93
CA ALA A 98 -6.11 26.92 -14.39
C ALA A 98 -5.08 27.36 -15.45
N SER A 99 -3.89 26.77 -15.45
CA SER A 99 -2.85 26.98 -16.47
C SER A 99 -3.01 26.12 -17.74
N GLY A 100 -4.09 25.34 -17.84
CA GLY A 100 -4.39 24.47 -18.99
C GLY A 100 -3.92 23.01 -18.83
N GLY A 101 -3.45 22.62 -17.64
CA GLY A 101 -3.16 21.23 -17.30
C GLY A 101 -4.43 20.41 -17.06
N SER A 102 -4.33 19.08 -17.11
CA SER A 102 -5.41 18.16 -16.74
C SER A 102 -4.83 16.94 -16.04
N SER A 103 -5.46 16.52 -14.96
CA SER A 103 -5.14 15.31 -14.20
C SER A 103 -6.42 14.53 -13.85
N SER A 104 -6.26 13.29 -13.43
CA SER A 104 -7.33 12.50 -12.81
C SER A 104 -7.88 13.22 -11.57
N ILE A 105 -7.02 13.92 -10.82
CA ILE A 105 -7.39 14.70 -9.64
C ILE A 105 -8.20 15.93 -10.03
N SER A 106 -7.80 16.69 -11.07
CA SER A 106 -8.56 17.85 -11.53
C SER A 106 -9.96 17.45 -12.02
N THR A 107 -10.04 16.32 -12.73
CA THR A 107 -11.33 15.74 -13.17
C THR A 107 -12.20 15.35 -11.98
N ALA A 108 -11.62 14.74 -10.95
CA ALA A 108 -12.34 14.41 -9.72
C ALA A 108 -12.79 15.66 -8.95
N ILE A 109 -12.00 16.74 -8.95
CA ILE A 109 -12.41 18.01 -8.35
C ILE A 109 -13.60 18.62 -9.12
N ASP A 110 -13.61 18.55 -10.44
CA ASP A 110 -14.73 19.05 -11.25
C ASP A 110 -16.00 18.20 -11.07
N GLU A 111 -15.87 16.88 -10.94
CA GLU A 111 -16.99 15.95 -10.78
C GLU A 111 -17.57 15.96 -9.36
N TYR A 112 -16.72 15.85 -8.34
CA TYR A 112 -17.15 15.68 -6.95
C TYR A 112 -17.06 16.97 -6.13
N GLY A 113 -16.34 17.98 -6.60
CA GLY A 113 -16.03 19.19 -5.84
C GLY A 113 -14.78 19.03 -4.98
N MET A 114 -14.01 20.12 -4.83
CA MET A 114 -12.76 20.15 -4.07
C MET A 114 -12.96 19.73 -2.61
N ASP A 115 -14.12 20.05 -2.05
CA ASP A 115 -14.50 19.68 -0.69
C ASP A 115 -14.81 18.20 -0.51
N ASN A 116 -14.90 17.42 -1.59
CA ASN A 116 -15.11 15.98 -1.50
C ASN A 116 -13.85 15.15 -1.81
N VAL A 117 -12.75 15.76 -2.24
CA VAL A 117 -11.49 15.04 -2.54
C VAL A 117 -10.53 15.10 -1.35
N ILE A 118 -9.79 14.02 -1.11
CA ILE A 118 -8.70 13.94 -0.12
C ILE A 118 -7.44 13.29 -0.70
N TYR A 119 -6.34 13.54 0.00
CA TYR A 119 -5.06 12.86 -0.19
C TYR A 119 -4.69 12.06 1.06
N LEU A 120 -4.32 10.80 0.86
CA LEU A 120 -3.66 9.93 1.83
C LEU A 120 -2.20 9.72 1.45
N SER A 121 -1.35 9.59 2.46
CA SER A 121 0.09 9.36 2.29
C SER A 121 0.48 8.03 2.91
N ASN A 122 1.11 7.18 2.11
CA ASN A 122 1.39 5.78 2.46
C ASN A 122 2.89 5.52 2.53
N ASP A 123 3.33 4.83 3.58
CA ASP A 123 4.68 4.26 3.61
C ASP A 123 4.59 2.77 3.28
N ILE A 124 5.28 2.35 2.23
CA ILE A 124 5.18 1.00 1.68
C ILE A 124 6.57 0.39 1.56
N SER A 125 6.78 -0.74 2.22
CA SER A 125 7.99 -1.56 2.11
C SER A 125 7.71 -2.82 1.30
N CYS A 126 8.38 -3.01 0.17
CA CYS A 126 8.29 -4.23 -0.64
C CYS A 126 9.52 -5.09 -0.47
N ARG A 127 9.31 -6.38 -0.17
CA ARG A 127 10.37 -7.38 0.05
C ARG A 127 10.03 -8.65 -0.73
N ALA A 128 10.16 -8.57 -2.04
CA ALA A 128 9.85 -9.65 -2.96
C ALA A 128 11.09 -10.05 -3.79
N GLY A 129 11.48 -11.33 -3.72
CA GLY A 129 12.65 -11.83 -4.44
C GLY A 129 13.97 -11.19 -3.98
N SER A 130 14.75 -10.65 -4.92
CA SER A 130 16.02 -9.95 -4.65
C SER A 130 15.86 -8.44 -4.47
N GLN A 131 14.67 -7.90 -4.68
CA GLN A 131 14.42 -6.46 -4.64
C GLN A 131 13.79 -6.08 -3.31
N ASN A 132 14.44 -5.12 -2.64
CA ASN A 132 13.90 -4.42 -1.48
C ASN A 132 13.71 -2.97 -1.90
N SER A 133 12.49 -2.48 -1.82
CA SER A 133 12.16 -1.07 -2.00
C SER A 133 11.37 -0.58 -0.80
N SER A 134 11.58 0.69 -0.45
CA SER A 134 10.73 1.43 0.47
C SER A 134 10.31 2.69 -0.24
N GLN A 135 9.04 3.03 -0.12
CA GLN A 135 8.50 4.28 -0.63
C GLN A 135 7.76 4.96 0.50
N ASP A 136 8.31 6.08 0.93
CA ASP A 136 7.75 6.87 2.01
C ASP A 136 6.89 7.97 1.40
N GLY A 137 5.66 8.07 1.87
CA GLY A 137 4.71 9.08 1.45
C GLY A 137 4.10 8.91 0.04
N TRP A 138 4.02 7.67 -0.48
CA TRP A 138 3.28 7.36 -1.71
C TRP A 138 1.85 7.89 -1.62
N GLY A 139 1.45 8.70 -2.60
CA GLY A 139 0.16 9.37 -2.60
C GLY A 139 -1.00 8.47 -3.01
N SER A 140 -2.17 8.63 -2.39
CA SER A 140 -3.41 8.03 -2.86
C SER A 140 -4.56 9.02 -2.72
N TRP A 141 -5.32 9.20 -3.79
CA TRP A 141 -6.37 10.19 -3.92
C TRP A 141 -7.74 9.54 -3.89
N TYR A 142 -8.66 10.13 -3.13
CA TYR A 142 -10.01 9.61 -2.96
C TYR A 142 -11.05 10.72 -3.03
N ALA A 143 -12.23 10.39 -3.55
CA ALA A 143 -13.40 11.26 -3.54
C ALA A 143 -14.52 10.67 -2.68
N TRP A 144 -15.10 11.49 -1.80
CA TRP A 144 -16.25 11.14 -0.97
C TRP A 144 -17.51 11.14 -1.82
N ASN A 145 -18.11 9.97 -1.99
CA ASN A 145 -19.39 9.82 -2.68
C ASN A 145 -20.09 8.54 -2.18
N PRO A 146 -20.71 8.57 -0.99
CA PRO A 146 -21.28 7.38 -0.35
C PRO A 146 -22.49 6.80 -1.07
N GLY A 147 -23.13 7.56 -1.97
CA GLY A 147 -24.23 7.06 -2.80
C GLY A 147 -23.77 6.29 -4.04
N SER A 148 -22.47 6.29 -4.35
CA SER A 148 -21.95 5.64 -5.55
C SER A 148 -21.77 4.14 -5.35
N ALA A 149 -22.17 3.35 -6.34
CA ALA A 149 -21.90 1.91 -6.38
C ALA A 149 -20.39 1.59 -6.51
N ARG A 150 -19.56 2.58 -6.88
CA ARG A 150 -18.11 2.44 -6.97
C ARG A 150 -17.39 2.76 -5.65
N ALA A 151 -18.12 3.28 -4.66
CA ALA A 151 -17.53 3.70 -3.41
C ALA A 151 -17.28 2.50 -2.50
N GLU A 152 -16.04 2.36 -2.04
CA GLU A 152 -15.67 1.45 -0.97
C GLU A 152 -15.61 2.27 0.33
N HIS A 153 -16.41 1.88 1.33
CA HIS A 153 -16.56 2.63 2.59
C HIS A 153 -16.91 4.13 2.40
N GLY A 154 -17.63 4.45 1.33
CA GLY A 154 -18.04 5.82 0.99
C GLY A 154 -17.03 6.60 0.13
N TRP A 155 -15.89 6.00 -0.20
CA TRP A 155 -14.82 6.62 -0.95
C TRP A 155 -14.58 5.95 -2.30
N ILE A 156 -14.38 6.76 -3.33
CA ILE A 156 -13.99 6.33 -4.67
C ILE A 156 -12.50 6.60 -4.83
N PHE A 157 -11.73 5.56 -5.16
CA PHE A 157 -10.33 5.73 -5.55
C PHE A 157 -10.23 6.51 -6.87
N ILE A 158 -9.39 7.55 -6.88
CA ILE A 158 -9.16 8.41 -8.04
C ILE A 158 -7.86 8.03 -8.72
N ASP A 159 -6.75 8.15 -7.99
CA ASP A 159 -5.42 7.89 -8.52
C ASP A 159 -4.40 7.69 -7.40
N GLU A 160 -3.20 7.25 -7.76
CA GLU A 160 -2.07 7.12 -6.86
C GLU A 160 -0.77 7.62 -7.47
N GLY A 161 0.18 7.97 -6.60
CA GLY A 161 1.48 8.49 -6.98
C GLY A 161 1.70 9.94 -6.54
N TYR A 162 2.96 10.21 -6.17
CA TYR A 162 3.60 11.52 -6.04
C TYR A 162 5.09 11.32 -5.76
#